data_AF-A0A0F2RB53-F1
#
_entry.id   AF-A0A0F2RB53-F1
#
_cell.length_a   1.000
_cell.length_b   1.000
_cell.length_c   1.000
_cell.angle_alpha   90.00
_cell.angle_beta   90.00
_cell.angle_gamma   90.00
#
_symmetry.space_group_name_H-M   'P 1'
#
loop_
_entity.id
_entity.type
_entity.pdbx_description
1 polymer ?
#
loop_
_entity_poly.entity_id
_entity_poly.type
_entity_poly.pdbx_seq_one_letter_code
_entity_poly.pdbx_strand_id
1 'polypeptide(L)'
;MLRAMVVLSVMLGVLSPAAAYDEQARRYATSSAPYWEIGTLDRELSRLCQQGGFNQKRVAELYIAFIGEEGKGITGVAKVGYNLYDPGKRADREKTYHFFSDATTDCRVYVAP
;
A
#
# COMPACT_ATOMS: atom_id res chain seq x y z
N MET A 1 -4.99 -72.71 6.35
CA MET A 1 -5.82 -71.54 5.97
C MET A 1 -5.48 -70.41 6.91
N LEU A 2 -4.72 -69.40 6.47
CA LEU A 2 -4.41 -68.24 7.31
C LEU A 2 -4.37 -66.96 6.45
N ARG A 3 -5.33 -66.09 6.73
CA ARG A 3 -5.47 -64.68 6.34
C ARG A 3 -4.41 -63.88 7.15
N ALA A 4 -4.00 -62.66 6.85
CA ALA A 4 -4.48 -61.59 6.01
C ALA A 4 -3.26 -60.71 5.65
N MET A 5 -3.20 -60.19 4.42
CA MET A 5 -2.29 -59.07 4.12
C MET A 5 -2.98 -57.78 4.59
N VAL A 6 -2.46 -57.20 5.67
CA VAL A 6 -2.82 -55.84 6.09
C VAL A 6 -2.07 -54.88 5.17
N VAL A 7 -2.78 -54.34 4.18
CA VAL A 7 -2.27 -53.25 3.34
C VAL A 7 -2.41 -51.97 4.15
N LEU A 8 -1.31 -51.55 4.79
CA LEU A 8 -1.21 -50.27 5.49
C LEU A 8 -1.14 -49.16 4.42
N SER A 9 -2.29 -48.63 4.01
CA SER A 9 -2.35 -47.45 3.14
C SER A 9 -1.85 -46.24 3.91
N VAL A 10 -0.60 -45.84 3.67
CA VAL A 10 -0.07 -44.55 4.11
C VAL A 10 -0.80 -43.48 3.32
N MET A 11 -1.78 -42.83 3.97
CA MET A 11 -2.32 -41.56 3.51
C MET A 11 -1.17 -40.56 3.49
N LEU A 12 -0.57 -40.34 2.33
CA LEU A 12 0.24 -39.15 2.08
C LEU A 12 -0.71 -37.95 2.21
N GLY A 13 -0.77 -37.39 3.41
CA GLY A 13 -1.37 -36.09 3.64
C GLY A 13 -0.64 -35.09 2.75
N VAL A 14 -1.25 -34.75 1.62
CA VAL A 14 -0.83 -33.61 0.81
C VAL A 14 -1.07 -32.40 1.69
N LEU A 15 -0.01 -31.96 2.38
CA LEU A 15 0.08 -30.62 2.96
C LEU A 15 -0.03 -29.67 1.78
N SER A 16 -1.26 -29.34 1.41
CA SER A 16 -1.53 -28.25 0.49
C SER A 16 -0.97 -27.01 1.18
N PRO A 17 0.02 -26.31 0.58
CA PRO A 17 0.35 -25.00 1.10
C PRO A 17 -0.90 -24.15 0.86
N ALA A 18 -1.65 -23.88 1.93
CA ALA A 18 -2.49 -22.70 1.97
C ALA A 18 -1.57 -21.48 2.05
N ALA A 19 -0.79 -21.25 0.99
CA ALA A 19 0.04 -20.08 0.82
C ALA A 19 -0.67 -19.25 -0.25
N ALA A 20 -1.69 -18.52 0.17
CA ALA A 20 -2.17 -17.39 -0.62
C ALA A 20 -0.96 -16.45 -0.78
N TYR A 21 -0.32 -16.50 -1.95
CA TYR A 21 0.83 -15.70 -2.31
C TYR A 21 0.39 -14.74 -3.40
N ASP A 22 0.58 -13.46 -3.14
CA ASP A 22 0.33 -12.38 -4.09
C ASP A 22 1.60 -11.54 -4.19
N GLU A 23 2.22 -11.56 -5.38
CA GLU A 23 3.44 -10.80 -5.70
C GLU A 23 3.25 -9.29 -5.53
N GLN A 24 2.00 -8.82 -5.50
CA GLN A 24 1.63 -7.42 -5.50
C GLN A 24 0.61 -7.08 -4.41
N ALA A 25 0.55 -7.83 -3.30
CA ALA A 25 -0.43 -7.64 -2.22
C ALA A 25 -0.54 -6.21 -1.66
N ARG A 26 0.50 -5.38 -1.87
CA ARG A 26 0.58 -3.97 -1.43
C ARG A 26 0.25 -2.96 -2.53
N ARG A 27 0.16 -3.39 -3.78
CA ARG A 27 -0.18 -2.52 -4.91
C ARG A 27 -1.69 -2.42 -5.00
N TYR A 28 -2.20 -1.23 -4.75
CA TYR A 28 -3.62 -0.96 -4.89
C TYR A 28 -4.04 -0.83 -6.36
N ALA A 29 -3.23 -0.12 -7.15
CA ALA A 29 -3.52 0.14 -8.56
C ALA A 29 -2.25 0.42 -9.37
N THR A 30 -2.40 0.37 -10.68
CA THR A 30 -1.44 0.87 -11.66
C THR A 30 -2.12 1.92 -12.55
N SER A 31 -1.43 2.99 -12.93
CA SER A 31 -1.94 4.03 -13.81
C SER A 31 -0.90 4.43 -14.87
N SER A 32 -1.37 4.79 -16.06
CA SER A 32 -0.55 5.42 -17.11
C SER A 32 -0.58 6.95 -17.07
N ALA A 33 -1.48 7.55 -16.28
CA ALA A 33 -1.47 8.99 -16.02
C ALA A 33 -0.23 9.36 -15.16
N PRO A 34 0.21 10.62 -15.14
CA PRO A 34 1.26 11.04 -14.23
C PRO A 34 0.76 11.10 -12.78
N TYR A 35 1.65 10.85 -11.80
CA TYR A 35 1.23 10.71 -10.40
C TYR A 35 0.53 11.94 -9.80
N TRP A 36 0.76 13.14 -10.33
CA TRP A 36 0.15 14.37 -9.82
C TRP A 36 -1.32 14.53 -10.20
N GLU A 37 -1.86 13.70 -11.10
CA GLU A 37 -3.28 13.70 -11.46
C GLU A 37 -4.16 12.90 -10.48
N ILE A 38 -3.56 12.21 -9.50
CA ILE A 38 -4.34 11.43 -8.52
C ILE A 38 -5.23 12.28 -7.61
N GLY A 39 -4.90 13.56 -7.47
CA GLY A 39 -5.61 14.46 -6.57
C GLY A 39 -5.04 15.88 -6.63
N THR A 40 -5.54 16.74 -5.75
CA THR A 40 -5.05 18.12 -5.66
C THR A 40 -3.82 18.19 -4.76
N LEU A 41 -2.73 18.80 -5.23
CA LEU A 41 -1.54 19.05 -4.41
C LEU A 41 -1.90 19.98 -3.24
N ASP A 42 -1.70 19.51 -2.02
CA ASP A 42 -1.87 20.33 -0.82
C ASP A 42 -0.50 20.83 -0.34
N ARG A 43 -0.28 22.15 -0.42
CA ARG A 43 1.00 22.77 -0.08
C ARG A 43 1.27 22.74 1.43
N GLU A 44 0.25 22.87 2.26
CA GLU A 44 0.42 22.85 3.71
C GLU A 44 0.76 21.44 4.19
N LEU A 45 0.01 20.44 3.73
CA LEU A 45 0.27 19.05 4.07
C LEU A 45 1.61 18.57 3.50
N SER A 46 1.99 19.01 2.30
CA SER A 46 3.33 18.72 1.76
C SER A 46 4.44 19.29 2.65
N ARG A 47 4.30 20.55 3.09
CA ARG A 47 5.25 21.16 4.04
C ARG A 47 5.33 20.39 5.35
N LEU A 48 4.19 19.95 5.89
CA LEU A 48 4.16 19.13 7.10
C LEU A 48 4.81 17.77 6.87
N CYS A 49 4.56 17.12 5.74
CA CYS A 49 5.19 15.85 5.39
C CYS A 49 6.71 15.95 5.33
N GLN A 50 7.23 17.01 4.71
CA GLN A 50 8.67 17.31 4.66
C GLN A 50 9.29 17.50 6.05
N GLN A 51 8.49 17.91 7.03
CA GLN A 51 8.88 18.10 8.43
C GLN A 51 8.59 16.88 9.30
N GLY A 52 8.06 15.78 8.75
CA GLY A 52 7.67 14.59 9.52
C GLY A 52 6.37 14.75 10.31
N GLY A 53 5.57 15.78 10.03
CA GLY A 53 4.33 16.10 10.75
C GLY A 53 3.03 15.61 10.08
N PHE A 54 3.13 15.04 8.87
CA PHE A 54 1.99 14.48 8.13
C PHE A 54 2.50 13.43 7.14
N ASN A 55 2.54 12.16 7.52
CA ASN A 55 3.26 11.11 6.80
C ASN A 55 2.51 9.77 6.86
N GLN A 56 2.97 8.78 6.10
CA GLN A 56 2.54 7.41 6.34
C GLN A 56 3.19 6.86 7.63
N LYS A 57 2.45 6.06 8.40
CA LYS A 57 3.00 5.28 9.52
C LYS A 57 3.96 4.20 9.01
N ARG A 58 3.61 3.58 7.89
CA ARG A 58 4.38 2.55 7.18
C ARG A 58 4.43 2.96 5.71
N VAL A 59 5.60 3.45 5.29
CA VAL A 59 5.80 4.01 3.95
C VAL A 59 5.48 2.96 2.88
N ALA A 60 4.61 3.34 1.93
CA ALA A 60 4.21 2.52 0.79
C ALA A 60 3.70 1.11 1.16
N GLU A 61 3.07 0.98 2.34
CA GLU A 61 2.36 -0.26 2.73
C GLU A 61 1.21 -0.57 1.76
N LEU A 62 0.50 0.47 1.32
CA LEU A 62 -0.42 0.43 0.19
C LEU A 62 -0.02 1.54 -0.78
N TYR A 63 0.08 1.25 -2.07
CA TYR A 63 0.58 2.20 -3.04
C TYR A 63 -0.05 2.09 -4.42
N ILE A 64 0.07 3.17 -5.21
CA ILE A 64 -0.27 3.20 -6.63
C ILE A 64 1.02 3.37 -7.44
N ALA A 65 1.18 2.55 -8.47
CA ALA A 65 2.30 2.64 -9.41
C ALA A 65 1.90 3.42 -10.65
N PHE A 66 2.63 4.48 -10.98
CA PHE A 66 2.46 5.26 -12.20
C PHE A 66 3.56 4.90 -13.18
N ILE A 67 3.16 4.35 -14.34
CA ILE A 67 4.06 3.69 -15.30
C ILE A 67 4.04 4.34 -16.69
N GLY A 68 3.28 5.43 -16.88
CA GLY A 68 3.23 6.20 -18.13
C GLY A 68 4.55 6.85 -18.49
N GLU A 69 4.65 7.46 -19.67
CA GLU A 69 5.90 8.09 -20.13
C GLU A 69 6.30 9.30 -19.27
N GLU A 70 5.31 10.03 -18.76
CA GLU A 70 5.47 11.17 -17.87
C GLU A 70 5.00 10.85 -16.45
N GLY A 71 5.62 11.50 -15.45
CA GLY A 71 5.20 11.38 -14.06
C GLY A 71 5.21 9.95 -13.53
N LYS A 72 6.23 9.17 -13.89
CA LYS A 72 6.49 7.86 -13.30
C LYS A 72 6.76 7.98 -11.82
N GLY A 73 6.30 6.99 -11.07
CA GLY A 73 6.62 6.92 -9.65
C GLY A 73 5.64 6.08 -8.87
N ILE A 74 5.80 6.15 -7.55
CA ILE A 74 4.91 5.48 -6.62
C ILE A 74 4.36 6.54 -5.67
N THR A 75 3.05 6.51 -5.44
CA THR A 75 2.45 7.24 -4.33
C THR A 75 1.97 6.25 -3.28
N GLY A 76 2.40 6.43 -2.03
CA GLY A 76 1.82 5.71 -0.90
C GLY A 76 0.43 6.25 -0.56
N VAL A 77 -0.41 5.41 0.03
CA VAL A 77 -1.81 5.72 0.35
C VAL A 77 -2.02 5.70 1.86
N ALA A 78 -2.60 6.76 2.41
CA ALA A 78 -3.10 6.78 3.78
C ALA A 78 -4.41 7.55 3.92
N LYS A 79 -5.16 7.29 4.99
CA LYS A 79 -6.39 8.00 5.34
C LYS A 79 -6.57 8.00 6.85
N VAL A 80 -7.49 8.81 7.37
CA VAL A 80 -7.80 8.75 8.81
C VAL A 80 -8.22 7.33 9.20
N GLY A 81 -7.59 6.81 10.25
CA GLY A 81 -7.79 5.43 10.72
C GLY A 81 -6.96 4.37 9.98
N TYR A 82 -6.25 4.71 8.91
CA TYR A 82 -5.40 3.76 8.17
C TYR A 82 -4.08 4.39 7.72
N ASN A 83 -2.98 3.83 8.21
CA ASN A 83 -1.61 4.17 7.82
C ASN A 83 -1.23 5.66 7.88
N LEU A 84 -2.02 6.54 8.50
CA LEU A 84 -1.75 7.98 8.55
C LEU A 84 -1.17 8.40 9.90
N TYR A 85 -0.02 9.07 9.88
CA TYR A 85 0.56 9.82 10.99
C TYR A 85 0.22 11.29 10.83
N ASP A 86 -0.65 11.80 11.71
CA ASP A 86 -1.12 13.18 11.71
C ASP A 86 -1.37 13.65 13.17
N PRO A 87 -0.30 13.98 13.92
CA PRO A 87 -0.43 14.47 15.29
C PRO A 87 -1.18 15.82 15.37
N GLY A 88 -1.13 16.60 14.28
CA GLY A 88 -1.82 17.88 14.15
C GLY A 88 -3.32 17.76 13.91
N LYS A 89 -3.84 16.57 13.61
CA LYS A 89 -5.25 16.36 13.23
C LYS A 89 -5.70 17.28 12.09
N ARG A 90 -4.83 17.42 11.07
CA ARG A 90 -5.10 18.20 9.85
C ARG A 90 -5.94 17.43 8.84
N ALA A 91 -5.98 16.11 8.95
CA ALA A 91 -6.70 15.27 8.02
C ALA A 91 -8.22 15.35 8.18
N ASP A 92 -8.89 15.57 7.06
CA ASP A 92 -10.29 15.25 6.84
C ASP A 92 -10.50 13.72 6.74
N ARG A 93 -11.60 13.23 7.32
CA ARG A 93 -12.01 11.83 7.35
C ARG A 93 -12.58 11.33 6.03
N GLU A 94 -13.07 12.24 5.20
CA GLU A 94 -13.65 11.95 3.87
C GLU A 94 -12.63 12.10 2.75
N LYS A 95 -11.32 12.05 3.08
CA LYS A 95 -10.24 12.20 2.10
C LYS A 95 -9.24 11.07 2.19
N THR A 96 -8.62 10.81 1.04
CA THR A 96 -7.45 9.95 0.89
C THR A 96 -6.24 10.80 0.57
N TYR A 97 -5.11 10.47 1.20
CA TYR A 97 -3.84 11.19 1.04
C TYR A 97 -2.85 10.31 0.30
N HIS A 98 -2.26 10.89 -0.75
CA HIS A 98 -1.31 10.24 -1.62
C HIS A 98 0.06 10.90 -1.48
N PHE A 99 1.04 10.12 -1.02
CA PHE A 99 2.37 10.60 -0.65
C PHE A 99 3.37 10.24 -1.73
N PHE A 100 3.89 11.25 -2.42
CA PHE A 100 5.05 11.11 -3.28
C PHE A 100 6.31 11.49 -2.49
N SER A 101 7.36 10.68 -2.55
CA SER A 101 8.62 10.90 -1.82
C SER A 101 8.46 11.10 -0.29
N ASP A 102 7.59 10.29 0.34
CA ASP A 102 7.39 10.31 1.80
C ASP A 102 8.73 10.09 2.56
N ALA A 103 8.84 10.69 3.75
CA ALA A 103 10.03 10.73 4.59
C ALA A 103 11.25 11.43 3.98
N THR A 104 11.05 12.26 2.94
CA THR A 104 12.10 13.09 2.34
C THR A 104 11.71 14.56 2.33
N THR A 105 12.67 15.43 2.03
CA THR A 105 12.45 16.88 1.84
C THR A 105 11.71 17.23 0.55
N ASP A 106 11.54 16.29 -0.39
CA ASP A 106 10.70 16.43 -1.60
C ASP A 106 9.29 15.83 -1.39
N CYS A 107 8.89 15.57 -0.14
CA CYS A 107 7.57 14.99 0.09
C CYS A 107 6.47 15.90 -0.44
N ARG A 108 5.56 15.30 -1.21
CA ARG A 108 4.37 15.94 -1.77
C ARG A 108 3.14 15.12 -1.43
N VAL A 109 2.12 15.82 -0.96
CA VAL A 109 0.84 15.23 -0.55
C VAL A 109 -0.24 15.68 -1.52
N TYR A 110 -0.87 14.73 -2.18
CA TYR A 110 -2.03 14.93 -3.04
C TYR A 110 -3.28 14.44 -2.32
N VAL A 111 -4.35 15.22 -2.37
CA VAL A 111 -5.61 14.95 -1.67
C VAL A 111 -6.67 14.55 -2.69
N ALA A 112 -7.30 13.41 -2.46
CA ALA A 112 -8.39 12.87 -3.26
C ALA A 112 -9.65 12.64 -2.38
N PRO A 113 -10.86 12.60 -2.98
CA PRO A 113 -12.08 12.17 -2.30
C PRO A 113 -12.01 10.76 -1.71
#